data_AF-G2IVQ3-F1
#
_entry.id   AF-G2IVQ3-F1
#
_cell.length_a   1.000
_cell.length_b   1.000
_cell.length_c   1.000
_cell.angle_alpha   90.00
_cell.angle_beta   90.00
_cell.angle_gamma   90.00
#
_symmetry.space_group_name_H-M   'P 1'
#
loop_
_entity.id
_entity.type
_entity.pdbx_description
1 polymer ?
#
loop_
_entity_poly.entity_id
_entity_poly.type
_entity_poly.pdbx_seq_one_letter_code
_entity_poly.pdbx_strand_id
1 'polypeptide(L)'
;MASVQSIALTAACLTAGMRDFCSWNSQGMQYDGTDAEHSLLVIWGQGCLELHAELVQYAPMVAALVDTLYDQLDQAAPGIWHYEVTEALGGAIAEWIALHDGWAPSLDWVKTCLVRLAGEFMLRGQPQQWPTIRQILLTLSPELPVIVPVAPA
;
A
#
# COMPACT_ATOMS: atom_id res chain seq x y z
N MET A 1 -16.44 -8.13 -6.87
CA MET A 1 -15.82 -6.91 -7.41
C MET A 1 -15.99 -5.82 -6.36
N ALA A 2 -14.93 -5.07 -6.06
CA ALA A 2 -15.01 -3.99 -5.08
C ALA A 2 -15.98 -2.90 -5.54
N SER A 3 -16.67 -2.27 -4.59
CA SER A 3 -17.58 -1.16 -4.89
C SER A 3 -16.81 0.09 -5.34
N VAL A 4 -17.44 0.95 -6.14
CA VAL A 4 -16.83 2.24 -6.56
C VAL A 4 -16.40 3.06 -5.35
N GLN A 5 -17.17 3.02 -4.26
CA GLN A 5 -16.83 3.71 -3.02
C GLN A 5 -15.57 3.13 -2.36
N SER A 6 -15.45 1.80 -2.30
CA SER A 6 -14.26 1.12 -1.73
C SER A 6 -13.00 1.45 -2.53
N ILE A 7 -13.11 1.46 -3.86
CA ILE A 7 -12.02 1.84 -4.76
C ILE A 7 -11.61 3.30 -4.56
N ALA A 8 -12.58 4.22 -4.48
CA ALA A 8 -12.31 5.63 -4.28
C ALA A 8 -11.64 5.92 -2.93
N LEU A 9 -12.12 5.28 -1.85
CA LEU A 9 -11.51 5.40 -0.52
C LEU A 9 -10.08 4.86 -0.52
N THR A 10 -9.88 3.70 -1.13
CA THR A 10 -8.55 3.07 -1.26
C THR A 10 -7.57 3.99 -2.02
N ALA A 11 -8.01 4.59 -3.12
CA ALA A 11 -7.21 5.54 -3.89
C ALA A 11 -6.83 6.78 -3.07
N ALA A 12 -7.76 7.30 -2.26
CA ALA A 12 -7.48 8.41 -1.36
C ALA A 12 -6.43 8.05 -0.30
N CYS A 13 -6.51 6.85 0.30
CA CYS A 13 -5.53 6.37 1.27
C CYS A 13 -4.15 6.11 0.65
N LEU A 14 -4.07 5.56 -0.56
CA LEU A 14 -2.79 5.44 -1.28
C LEU A 14 -2.13 6.82 -1.48
N THR A 15 -2.93 7.82 -1.84
CA THR A 15 -2.46 9.19 -2.01
C THR A 15 -2.03 9.83 -0.68
N ALA A 16 -2.79 9.59 0.39
CA ALA A 16 -2.45 10.07 1.74
C ALA A 16 -1.11 9.48 2.21
N GLY A 17 -0.92 8.17 2.07
CA GLY A 17 0.32 7.49 2.42
C GLY A 17 1.56 8.00 1.66
N MET A 18 1.42 8.27 0.36
CA MET A 18 2.47 8.92 -0.41
C MET A 18 2.82 10.31 0.17
N ARG A 19 1.80 11.11 0.51
CA ARG A 19 2.01 12.44 1.07
C ARG A 19 2.63 12.38 2.46
N ASP A 20 2.26 11.40 3.27
CA ASP A 20 2.81 11.21 4.61
C ASP A 20 4.28 10.78 4.55
N PHE A 21 4.66 9.94 3.58
CA PHE A 21 6.07 9.69 3.26
C PHE A 21 6.81 11.02 3.03
N CYS A 22 6.27 11.91 2.19
CA CYS A 22 6.89 13.20 1.93
C CYS A 22 6.88 14.17 3.13
N SER A 23 5.98 13.96 4.09
CA SER A 23 5.85 14.85 5.25
C SER A 23 6.73 14.42 6.41
N TRP A 24 6.95 13.11 6.56
CA TRP A 24 7.56 12.52 7.76
C TRP A 24 8.77 11.63 7.49
N ASN A 25 9.22 11.48 6.24
CA ASN A 25 10.44 10.70 6.00
C ASN A 25 11.67 11.35 6.64
N SER A 26 12.59 10.50 7.09
CA SER A 26 13.91 10.94 7.57
C SER A 26 14.78 11.55 6.47
N GLN A 27 14.36 11.41 5.21
CA GLN A 27 15.07 11.89 4.02
C GLN A 27 14.76 13.37 3.70
N GLY A 28 13.80 14.00 4.38
CA GLY A 28 13.41 15.39 4.16
C GLY A 28 12.81 15.68 2.78
N MET A 29 12.33 14.66 2.07
CA MET A 29 11.82 14.82 0.70
C MET A 29 10.42 15.39 0.71
N GLN A 30 10.26 16.59 0.14
CA GLN A 30 8.96 17.24 -0.02
C GLN A 30 8.15 16.63 -1.17
N TYR A 31 6.83 16.73 -1.09
CA TYR A 31 5.93 16.29 -2.17
C TYR A 31 6.11 17.17 -3.42
N ASP A 32 6.06 18.48 -3.21
CA ASP A 32 6.28 19.53 -4.19
C ASP A 32 7.03 20.71 -3.56
N GLY A 33 7.46 21.67 -4.39
CA GLY A 33 8.10 22.89 -3.93
C GLY A 33 8.80 23.63 -5.07
N THR A 34 8.55 24.92 -5.22
CA THR A 34 9.18 25.75 -6.26
C THR A 34 10.70 25.89 -6.09
N ASP A 35 11.20 25.70 -4.88
CA ASP A 35 12.63 25.80 -4.51
C ASP A 35 13.24 24.43 -4.15
N ALA A 36 12.47 23.34 -4.23
CA ALA A 36 12.93 22.00 -3.89
C ALA A 36 13.51 21.34 -5.15
N GLU A 37 14.82 21.51 -5.37
CA GLU A 37 15.56 20.81 -6.44
C GLU A 37 15.40 19.28 -6.38
N HIS A 38 14.98 18.74 -5.22
CA HIS A 38 14.74 17.32 -4.95
C HIS A 38 13.39 17.11 -4.23
N SER A 39 12.26 17.23 -4.95
CA SER A 39 10.92 16.82 -4.48
C SER A 39 10.44 15.55 -5.20
N LEU A 40 9.44 14.86 -4.64
CA LEU A 40 8.90 13.65 -5.26
C LEU A 40 8.34 13.93 -6.67
N LEU A 41 7.64 15.05 -6.87
CA LEU A 41 7.14 15.42 -8.20
C LEU A 41 8.26 15.73 -9.20
N VAL A 42 9.34 16.35 -8.74
CA VAL A 42 10.53 16.61 -9.59
C VAL A 42 11.20 15.29 -9.97
N ILE A 43 11.37 14.37 -9.02
CA ILE A 43 11.96 13.05 -9.26
C ILE A 43 11.07 12.22 -10.20
N TRP A 44 9.75 12.24 -9.99
CA TRP A 44 8.78 11.54 -10.85
C TRP A 44 8.83 12.03 -12.31
N GLY A 45 8.94 13.34 -12.52
CA GLY A 45 9.22 13.92 -13.85
C GLY A 45 8.10 13.83 -14.89
N GLN A 46 6.97 13.19 -14.60
CA GLN A 46 5.86 13.03 -15.57
C GLN A 46 4.62 13.87 -15.26
N GLY A 47 4.62 14.64 -14.16
CA GLY A 47 3.49 15.47 -13.73
C GLY A 47 2.70 14.88 -12.56
N CYS A 48 1.98 15.74 -11.84
CA CYS A 48 1.27 15.34 -10.62
C CYS A 48 0.05 14.45 -10.91
N LEU A 49 -0.69 14.71 -11.99
CA LEU A 49 -1.85 13.90 -12.35
C LEU A 49 -1.44 12.48 -12.75
N GLU A 50 -0.34 12.35 -13.46
CA GLU A 50 0.26 11.09 -13.87
C GLU A 50 0.72 10.28 -12.64
N LEU A 51 1.29 10.95 -11.63
CA LEU A 51 1.64 10.30 -10.36
C LEU A 51 0.40 9.78 -9.62
N HIS A 52 -0.68 10.57 -9.56
CA HIS A 52 -1.92 10.10 -8.95
C HIS A 52 -2.57 8.97 -9.77
N ALA A 53 -2.53 9.04 -11.10
CA ALA A 53 -3.03 7.97 -11.96
C ALA A 53 -2.26 6.66 -11.72
N GLU A 54 -0.94 6.75 -11.57
CA GLU A 54 -0.07 5.61 -11.23
C GLU A 54 -0.50 4.96 -9.91
N LEU A 55 -0.83 5.73 -8.87
CA LEU A 55 -1.33 5.19 -7.60
C LEU A 55 -2.74 4.61 -7.72
N VAL A 56 -3.66 5.35 -8.34
CA VAL A 56 -5.09 5.00 -8.43
C VAL A 56 -5.29 3.69 -9.20
N GLN A 57 -4.42 3.34 -10.15
CA GLN A 57 -4.54 2.09 -10.89
C GLN A 57 -4.47 0.84 -9.99
N TYR A 58 -3.82 0.93 -8.83
CA TYR A 58 -3.70 -0.17 -7.87
C TYR A 58 -4.90 -0.28 -6.93
N ALA A 59 -5.73 0.76 -6.83
CA ALA A 59 -6.84 0.81 -5.88
C ALA A 59 -7.89 -0.31 -6.07
N PRO A 60 -8.29 -0.70 -7.30
CA PRO A 60 -9.22 -1.82 -7.48
C PRO A 60 -8.73 -3.14 -6.89
N MET A 61 -7.43 -3.40 -7.00
CA MET A 61 -6.79 -4.61 -6.49
C MET A 61 -6.76 -4.62 -4.96
N VAL A 62 -6.32 -3.51 -4.36
CA VAL A 62 -6.25 -3.37 -2.89
C VAL A 62 -7.65 -3.46 -2.28
N ALA A 63 -8.64 -2.78 -2.88
CA ALA A 63 -10.03 -2.80 -2.44
C ALA A 63 -10.63 -4.22 -2.52
N ALA A 64 -10.36 -4.96 -3.60
CA ALA A 64 -10.84 -6.33 -3.74
C ALA A 64 -10.23 -7.27 -2.68
N LEU A 65 -8.95 -7.06 -2.31
CA LEU A 65 -8.29 -7.86 -1.29
C LEU A 65 -8.93 -7.65 0.09
N VAL A 66 -9.13 -6.39 0.50
CA VAL A 66 -9.72 -6.10 1.82
C VAL A 66 -11.17 -6.58 1.91
N ASP A 67 -11.96 -6.41 0.85
CA ASP A 67 -13.33 -6.94 0.78
C ASP A 67 -13.30 -8.47 0.95
N THR A 68 -12.41 -9.17 0.23
CA THR A 68 -12.27 -10.63 0.34
C THR A 68 -11.85 -11.09 1.74
N LEU A 69 -10.93 -10.36 2.38
CA LEU A 69 -10.48 -10.68 3.74
C LEU A 69 -11.63 -10.48 4.74
N TYR A 70 -12.39 -9.39 4.65
CA TYR A 70 -13.48 -9.13 5.59
C TYR A 70 -14.75 -9.95 5.34
N ASP A 71 -14.99 -10.40 4.12
CA ASP A 71 -16.07 -11.35 3.83
C ASP A 71 -15.79 -12.74 4.43
N GLN A 72 -14.51 -13.12 4.58
CA GLN A 72 -14.10 -14.46 5.02
C GLN A 72 -13.61 -14.56 6.47
N LEU A 73 -13.34 -13.44 7.14
CA LEU A 73 -12.80 -13.40 8.49
C LEU A 73 -13.81 -12.77 9.48
N ASP A 74 -13.93 -13.35 10.67
CA ASP A 74 -14.92 -12.98 11.70
C ASP A 74 -14.75 -11.56 12.30
N GLN A 75 -13.71 -10.80 11.92
CA GLN A 75 -13.51 -9.42 12.37
C GLN A 75 -13.16 -8.48 11.22
N ALA A 76 -13.87 -7.36 11.17
CA ALA A 76 -13.56 -6.23 10.31
C ALA A 76 -13.03 -5.06 11.16
N ALA A 77 -11.78 -4.65 10.92
CA ALA A 77 -11.21 -3.41 11.44
C ALA A 77 -10.87 -2.45 10.29
N PRO A 78 -11.87 -2.07 9.46
CA PRO A 78 -11.63 -1.42 8.17
C PRO A 78 -10.88 -0.10 8.33
N GLY A 79 -11.15 0.69 9.37
CA GLY A 79 -10.43 1.95 9.60
C GLY A 79 -8.92 1.77 9.81
N ILE A 80 -8.50 0.72 10.51
CA ILE A 80 -7.08 0.47 10.82
C ILE A 80 -6.36 -0.09 9.58
N TRP A 81 -7.05 -0.88 8.75
CA TRP A 81 -6.50 -1.35 7.47
C TRP A 81 -6.09 -0.21 6.54
N HIS A 82 -6.92 0.84 6.44
CA HIS A 82 -6.60 1.98 5.59
C HIS A 82 -5.28 2.64 5.99
N TYR A 83 -5.03 2.80 7.29
CA TYR A 83 -3.80 3.35 7.83
C TYR A 83 -2.60 2.37 7.72
N GLU A 84 -2.73 1.16 8.28
CA GLU A 84 -1.59 0.25 8.44
C GLU A 84 -1.20 -0.50 7.16
N VAL A 85 -2.10 -0.59 6.18
CA VAL A 85 -1.85 -1.32 4.93
C VAL A 85 -1.92 -0.40 3.73
N THR A 86 -2.99 0.38 3.58
CA THR A 86 -3.22 1.14 2.33
C THR A 86 -2.34 2.38 2.26
N GLU A 87 -2.28 3.18 3.33
CA GLU A 87 -1.35 4.32 3.42
C GLU A 87 0.11 3.85 3.46
N ALA A 88 0.41 2.78 4.21
CA ALA A 88 1.74 2.18 4.21
C ALA A 88 2.20 1.75 2.79
N LEU A 89 1.29 1.20 1.98
CA LEU A 89 1.58 0.87 0.58
C LEU A 89 1.84 2.13 -0.25
N GLY A 90 1.02 3.17 -0.08
CA GLY A 90 1.23 4.47 -0.74
C GLY A 90 2.60 5.08 -0.42
N GLY A 91 3.00 5.03 0.85
CA GLY A 91 4.32 5.46 1.29
C GLY A 91 5.46 4.62 0.71
N ALA A 92 5.31 3.30 0.65
CA ALA A 92 6.30 2.41 0.05
C ALA A 92 6.47 2.63 -1.46
N ILE A 93 5.39 2.94 -2.18
CA ILE A 93 5.45 3.33 -3.61
C ILE A 93 6.21 4.65 -3.77
N ALA A 94 5.94 5.64 -2.91
CA ALA A 94 6.65 6.92 -2.92
C ALA A 94 8.15 6.74 -2.66
N GLU A 95 8.49 5.92 -1.67
CA GLU A 95 9.87 5.55 -1.36
C GLU A 95 10.55 4.84 -2.54
N TRP A 96 9.85 3.92 -3.21
CA TRP A 96 10.37 3.26 -4.40
C TRP A 96 10.72 4.27 -5.49
N ILE A 97 9.79 5.18 -5.82
CA ILE A 97 9.98 6.21 -6.84
C ILE A 97 11.20 7.09 -6.48
N ALA A 98 11.31 7.49 -5.21
CA ALA A 98 12.41 8.27 -4.69
C ALA A 98 13.77 7.57 -4.83
N LEU A 99 13.84 6.28 -4.50
CA LEU A 99 15.08 5.49 -4.52
C LEU A 99 15.48 4.98 -5.91
N HIS A 100 14.55 5.00 -6.86
CA HIS A 100 14.75 4.49 -8.21
C HIS A 100 14.53 5.60 -9.23
N ASP A 101 15.01 6.82 -8.98
CA ASP A 101 15.10 7.92 -9.96
C ASP A 101 13.80 8.17 -10.76
N GLY A 102 12.65 8.15 -10.09
CA GLY A 102 11.36 8.43 -10.72
C GLY A 102 10.67 7.24 -11.38
N TRP A 103 11.29 6.05 -11.37
CA TRP A 103 10.70 4.86 -11.98
C TRP A 103 9.54 4.32 -11.14
N ALA A 104 8.41 4.04 -11.79
CA ALA A 104 7.28 3.37 -11.16
C ALA A 104 7.64 1.93 -10.76
N PRO A 105 7.13 1.41 -9.62
CA PRO A 105 7.30 0.01 -9.27
C PRO A 105 6.54 -0.89 -10.26
N SER A 106 7.01 -2.12 -10.44
CA SER A 106 6.26 -3.11 -11.22
C SER A 106 5.02 -3.57 -10.45
N LEU A 107 3.99 -4.02 -11.17
CA LEU A 107 2.78 -4.57 -10.57
C LEU A 107 3.09 -5.74 -9.62
N ASP A 108 4.06 -6.59 -9.96
CA ASP A 108 4.47 -7.71 -9.11
C ASP A 108 5.14 -7.26 -7.81
N TRP A 109 5.93 -6.18 -7.86
CA TRP A 109 6.47 -5.54 -6.66
C TRP A 109 5.33 -5.00 -5.77
N VAL A 110 4.37 -4.28 -6.36
CA VAL A 110 3.22 -3.73 -5.62
C VAL A 110 2.40 -4.84 -4.97
N LYS A 111 2.12 -5.94 -5.69
CA LYS A 111 1.44 -7.12 -5.14
C LYS A 111 2.22 -7.73 -3.99
N THR A 112 3.53 -7.90 -4.14
CA THR A 112 4.39 -8.47 -3.10
C THR A 112 4.40 -7.60 -1.85
N CYS A 113 4.51 -6.28 -2.01
CA CYS A 113 4.48 -5.31 -0.91
C CYS A 113 3.12 -5.33 -0.20
N LEU A 114 2.02 -5.30 -0.96
CA LEU A 114 0.66 -5.38 -0.42
C LEU A 114 0.43 -6.67 0.36
N VAL A 115 0.84 -7.82 -0.19
CA VAL A 115 0.72 -9.13 0.46
C VAL A 115 1.50 -9.17 1.77
N ARG A 116 2.71 -8.61 1.79
CA ARG A 116 3.51 -8.48 3.01
C ARG A 116 2.79 -7.63 4.07
N LEU A 117 2.39 -6.41 3.72
CA LEU A 117 1.71 -5.48 4.65
C LEU A 117 0.39 -6.05 5.18
N ALA A 118 -0.43 -6.61 4.29
CA ALA A 118 -1.69 -7.25 4.65
C ALA A 118 -1.47 -8.47 5.57
N GLY A 119 -0.45 -9.28 5.28
CA GLY A 119 -0.09 -10.43 6.10
C GLY A 119 0.40 -10.04 7.50
N GLU A 120 1.29 -9.06 7.59
CA GLU A 120 1.78 -8.51 8.86
C GLU A 120 0.65 -7.91 9.71
N PHE A 121 -0.29 -7.19 9.08
CA PHE A 121 -1.48 -6.64 9.74
C PHE A 121 -2.39 -7.76 10.27
N MET A 122 -2.76 -8.71 9.40
CA MET A 122 -3.68 -9.78 9.76
C MET A 122 -3.10 -10.75 10.78
N LEU A 123 -1.79 -11.01 10.73
CA LEU A 123 -1.11 -11.88 11.69
C LEU A 123 -1.06 -11.28 13.10
N ARG A 124 -0.97 -9.94 13.21
CA ARG A 124 -1.05 -9.24 14.50
C ARG A 124 -2.47 -9.27 15.07
N GLY A 125 -3.49 -9.10 14.23
CA GLY A 125 -4.89 -9.10 14.67
C GLY A 125 -5.48 -10.50 14.92
N GLN A 126 -5.10 -11.48 14.11
CA GLN A 126 -5.74 -12.80 14.06
C GLN A 126 -4.76 -13.94 13.73
N PRO A 127 -3.72 -14.18 14.56
CA PRO A 127 -2.72 -15.21 14.28
C PRO A 127 -3.32 -16.62 14.11
N GLN A 128 -4.43 -16.91 14.78
CA GLN A 128 -5.16 -18.16 14.69
C GLN A 128 -5.82 -18.42 13.33
N GLN A 129 -6.13 -17.38 12.55
CA GLN A 129 -6.75 -17.50 11.22
C GLN A 129 -5.70 -17.51 10.08
N TRP A 130 -4.41 -17.58 10.43
CA TRP A 130 -3.31 -17.49 9.47
C TRP A 130 -3.41 -18.45 8.28
N PRO A 131 -3.82 -19.73 8.42
CA PRO A 131 -3.97 -20.61 7.26
C PRO A 131 -4.94 -20.07 6.20
N THR A 132 -6.08 -19.50 6.63
CA THR A 132 -7.09 -18.90 5.75
C THR A 132 -6.56 -17.60 5.14
N ILE A 133 -5.99 -16.71 5.97
CA ILE A 133 -5.36 -15.46 5.51
C ILE A 133 -4.32 -15.75 4.42
N ARG A 134 -3.41 -16.70 4.69
CA ARG A 134 -2.35 -17.10 3.76
C ARG A 134 -2.92 -17.58 2.43
N GLN A 135 -4.00 -18.37 2.46
CA GLN A 135 -4.64 -18.86 1.25
C GLN A 135 -5.23 -17.72 0.42
N ILE A 136 -5.85 -16.73 1.07
CA ILE A 136 -6.37 -15.53 0.38
C ILE A 136 -5.21 -14.73 -0.24
N LEU A 137 -4.14 -14.47 0.51
CA LEU A 137 -2.99 -13.71 0.01
C LEU A 137 -2.30 -14.37 -1.18
N LEU A 138 -2.23 -15.71 -1.20
CA LEU A 138 -1.67 -16.48 -2.33
C LEU A 138 -2.46 -16.33 -3.63
N THR A 139 -3.73 -15.93 -3.56
CA THR A 139 -4.51 -15.64 -4.79
C THR A 139 -4.02 -14.38 -5.50
N LEU A 140 -3.35 -13.48 -4.78
CA LEU A 140 -2.86 -12.22 -5.31
C LEU A 140 -1.39 -12.27 -5.73
N SER A 141 -0.55 -12.95 -4.93
CA SER A 141 0.85 -13.23 -5.26
C SER A 141 1.17 -14.68 -4.90
N PRO A 142 1.48 -15.56 -5.87
CA PRO A 142 1.78 -16.96 -5.61
C PRO A 142 3.10 -17.16 -4.83
N GLU A 143 3.99 -16.17 -4.91
CA GLU A 143 5.16 -16.06 -4.07
C GLU A 143 4.82 -15.18 -2.87
N LEU A 144 4.60 -15.82 -1.72
CA LEU A 144 4.52 -15.11 -0.46
C LEU A 144 5.95 -14.75 -0.02
N PRO A 145 6.26 -13.46 0.23
CA PRO A 145 7.46 -13.14 0.97
C PRO A 145 7.42 -13.85 2.34
N VAL A 146 8.59 -14.12 2.92
CA VAL A 146 8.66 -14.74 4.25
C VAL A 146 8.05 -13.79 5.28
N ILE A 147 6.82 -14.07 5.69
CA ILE A 147 6.13 -13.33 6.75
C ILE A 147 6.45 -14.06 8.06
N VAL A 148 7.42 -13.53 8.80
CA VAL A 148 7.77 -14.07 10.12
C VAL A 148 6.81 -13.45 11.15
N PRO A 149 6.05 -14.26 11.91
CA PRO A 149 5.32 -13.76 13.07
C PRO A 149 6.33 -13.17 14.05
N VAL A 150 6.32 -11.85 14.20
CA VAL A 150 6.94 -11.24 15.38
C VAL A 150 5.98 -11.52 16.52
N ALA A 151 6.32 -12.47 17.38
CA ALA A 151 5.56 -12.71 18.60
C ALA A 151 5.47 -11.38 19.37
N PRO A 152 4.29 -10.99 19.88
CA PRO A 152 4.19 -9.84 20.75
C PRO A 152 5.10 -10.06 21.96
N ALA A 153 5.97 -9.08 22.22
CA ALA A 153 6.83 -9.04 23.40
C ALA A 153 6.00 -8.86 24.68
#